data_AF-A0A4P9VVS8-F1
#
_entry.id   AF-A0A4P9VVS8-F1
#
_cell.length_a   1.000
_cell.length_b   1.000
_cell.length_c   1.000
_cell.angle_alpha   90.00
_cell.angle_beta   90.00
_cell.angle_gamma   90.00
#
_symmetry.space_group_name_H-M   'P 1'
#
loop_
_entity.id
_entity.type
_entity.pdbx_description
1 polymer ?
#
loop_
_entity_poly.entity_id
_entity_poly.type
_entity_poly.pdbx_seq_one_letter_code
_entity_poly.pdbx_strand_id
1 'polypeptide(L)'
;DLEKLITVAAPSTLAALPANHEIRSHLRQEASARCRSLLRTLLFCQKVMQLLFKGDSPLSREVYVVLLERLCELSKRVAKEVKEWLLYHDDERKYDIEVTVTIIRARILSVPELDVQLARMIESGRTSAIDFAANLASRCLLQEPPVASQNDFFSSLQILKKMVQRGKASESAVTLLDTLRNQVPAISLKELTAKDGEPAGLRDQLATLFTDWVRMYHHPASNEKTHAAYITKLQQQGILKAEAISPLFFRVCTEISVDTYIKTKAAPGLPPNLPFQAVDAFARLIVLLVRYHTDPAGVDPNHARLNLTAKILSIIVLVLVHSHEQRRVHFNQRPFFRLFSTLLNDLHLAEEHLQPIYIQILSAVSNTFHTLQPSFLPGFTFSWLQLMSHRFFMPKLLLAENQKVNHAGDFSSGVACIAVVSEC
;
A
#
# COMPACT_ATOMS: atom_id res chain seq x y z
N ASP A 1 -12.64 -31.37 -32.32
CA ASP A 1 -13.91 -31.62 -31.62
C ASP A 1 -14.27 -30.52 -30.64
N LEU A 2 -13.39 -30.17 -29.69
CA LEU A 2 -13.64 -29.07 -28.74
C LEU A 2 -14.02 -27.73 -29.42
N GLU A 3 -13.29 -27.32 -30.46
CA GLU A 3 -13.63 -26.11 -31.25
C GLU A 3 -15.06 -26.14 -31.79
N LYS A 4 -15.49 -27.27 -32.37
CA LYS A 4 -16.84 -27.42 -32.94
C LYS A 4 -17.92 -27.30 -31.85
N LEU A 5 -17.69 -27.90 -30.68
CA LEU A 5 -18.60 -27.82 -29.54
C LEU A 5 -18.73 -26.39 -29.01
N ILE A 6 -17.63 -25.63 -28.99
CA ILE A 6 -17.63 -24.22 -28.58
C ILE A 6 -18.45 -23.38 -29.56
N THR A 7 -18.30 -23.58 -30.87
CA THR A 7 -19.08 -22.84 -31.88
C THR A 7 -20.58 -23.07 -31.75
N VAL A 8 -21.01 -24.30 -31.44
CA VAL A 8 -22.43 -24.66 -31.27
C VAL A 8 -23.03 -24.07 -29.99
N ALA A 9 -22.23 -23.91 -28.93
CA ALA A 9 -22.70 -23.42 -27.63
C ALA A 9 -22.58 -21.88 -27.46
N ALA A 10 -22.05 -21.14 -28.43
CA ALA A 10 -21.96 -19.68 -28.38
C ALA A 10 -23.35 -19.03 -28.59
N PRO A 11 -23.73 -17.98 -27.83
CA PRO A 11 -22.91 -17.10 -26.98
C PRO A 11 -23.10 -17.34 -25.47
N SER A 12 -23.04 -18.58 -24.99
CA SER A 12 -23.12 -18.87 -23.54
C SER A 12 -21.81 -18.59 -22.80
N THR A 13 -21.81 -18.74 -21.46
CA THR A 13 -20.61 -18.78 -20.61
C THR A 13 -20.42 -20.19 -20.06
N LEU A 14 -19.19 -20.55 -19.65
CA LEU A 14 -18.89 -21.86 -19.07
C LEU A 14 -19.69 -22.12 -17.79
N ALA A 15 -19.98 -21.06 -17.02
CA ALA A 15 -20.83 -21.12 -15.83
C ALA A 15 -22.30 -21.48 -16.16
N ALA A 16 -22.80 -21.04 -17.31
CA ALA A 16 -24.16 -21.33 -17.77
C ALA A 16 -24.31 -22.76 -18.33
N LEU A 17 -23.21 -23.44 -18.65
CA LEU A 17 -23.25 -24.81 -19.17
C LEU A 17 -23.51 -25.83 -18.06
N PRO A 18 -24.36 -26.86 -18.31
CA PRO A 18 -24.60 -27.96 -17.37
C PRO A 18 -23.32 -28.64 -16.91
N ALA A 19 -23.31 -29.17 -15.68
CA ALA A 19 -22.15 -29.85 -15.09
C ALA A 19 -21.67 -31.07 -15.92
N ASN A 20 -22.59 -31.71 -16.65
CA ASN A 20 -22.34 -32.89 -17.48
C ASN A 20 -22.09 -32.56 -18.96
N HIS A 21 -21.94 -31.27 -19.32
CA HIS A 21 -21.74 -30.86 -20.70
C HIS A 21 -20.41 -31.41 -21.26
N GLU A 22 -20.41 -31.84 -22.53
CA GLU A 22 -19.25 -32.49 -23.19
C GLU A 22 -17.97 -31.63 -23.17
N ILE A 23 -18.12 -30.31 -23.23
CA ILE A 23 -17.01 -29.36 -23.08
C ILE A 23 -16.28 -29.57 -21.74
N ARG A 24 -17.01 -29.79 -20.64
CA ARG A 24 -16.42 -29.99 -19.30
C ARG A 24 -15.72 -31.35 -19.19
N SER A 25 -16.21 -32.40 -19.87
CA SER A 25 -15.51 -33.69 -19.91
C SER A 25 -14.24 -33.62 -20.74
N HIS A 26 -14.26 -32.93 -21.88
CA HIS A 26 -13.07 -32.72 -22.71
C HIS A 26 -11.98 -31.93 -21.96
N LEU A 27 -12.33 -30.88 -21.23
CA LEU A 27 -11.38 -30.11 -20.40
C LEU A 27 -10.63 -31.00 -19.39
N ARG A 28 -11.29 -31.98 -18.76
CA ARG A 28 -10.64 -32.91 -17.81
C ARG A 28 -9.74 -33.93 -18.51
N GLN A 29 -10.17 -34.43 -19.68
CA GLN A 29 -9.43 -35.46 -20.42
C GLN A 29 -8.21 -34.91 -21.16
N GLU A 30 -8.32 -33.75 -21.81
CA GLU A 30 -7.24 -33.23 -22.66
C GLU A 30 -6.02 -32.75 -21.87
N ALA A 31 -6.23 -32.17 -20.67
CA ALA A 31 -5.13 -31.72 -19.83
C ALA A 31 -4.29 -32.89 -19.27
N SER A 32 -4.92 -34.00 -18.91
CA SER A 32 -4.24 -35.17 -18.33
C SER A 32 -3.58 -36.06 -19.38
N ALA A 33 -4.18 -36.22 -20.56
CA ALA A 33 -3.69 -37.14 -21.59
C ALA A 33 -2.43 -36.65 -22.32
N ARG A 34 -2.23 -35.32 -22.43
CA ARG A 34 -1.20 -34.71 -23.30
C ARG A 34 0.11 -34.34 -22.58
N CYS A 35 0.15 -34.40 -21.25
CA CYS A 35 1.35 -34.13 -20.43
C CYS A 35 2.39 -35.28 -20.39
N ARG A 36 2.54 -36.06 -21.46
CA ARG A 36 3.51 -37.17 -21.52
C ARG A 36 4.94 -36.72 -21.84
N SER A 37 5.12 -35.55 -22.45
CA SER A 37 6.43 -34.92 -22.66
C SER A 37 6.33 -33.40 -22.64
N LEU A 38 7.38 -32.73 -22.15
CA LEU A 38 7.42 -31.26 -22.05
C LEU A 38 7.20 -30.59 -23.41
N LEU A 39 7.89 -31.07 -24.45
CA LEU A 39 7.79 -30.52 -25.81
C LEU A 39 6.35 -30.60 -26.37
N ARG A 40 5.68 -31.75 -26.23
CA ARG A 40 4.29 -31.91 -26.71
C ARG A 40 3.34 -31.02 -25.92
N THR A 41 3.59 -30.86 -24.62
CA THR A 41 2.79 -29.98 -23.76
C THR A 41 2.95 -28.52 -24.19
N LEU A 42 4.18 -28.07 -24.48
CA LEU A 42 4.44 -26.71 -24.96
C LEU A 42 3.81 -26.44 -26.32
N LEU A 43 3.93 -27.37 -27.29
CA LEU A 43 3.29 -27.25 -28.60
C LEU A 43 1.76 -27.17 -28.47
N PHE A 44 1.19 -27.96 -27.56
CA PHE A 44 -0.24 -27.89 -27.26
C PHE A 44 -0.62 -26.55 -26.61
N CYS A 45 0.16 -26.05 -25.65
CA CYS A 45 -0.06 -24.73 -25.05
C CYS A 45 0.01 -23.61 -26.09
N GLN A 46 0.98 -23.66 -27.02
CA GLN A 46 1.07 -22.70 -28.12
C GLN A 46 -0.18 -22.72 -29.00
N LYS A 47 -0.73 -23.91 -29.28
CA LYS A 47 -1.98 -24.02 -30.03
C LYS A 47 -3.16 -23.45 -29.24
N VAL A 48 -3.28 -23.75 -27.94
CA VAL A 48 -4.33 -23.21 -27.07
C VAL A 48 -4.25 -21.68 -27.01
N MET A 49 -3.05 -21.12 -26.85
CA MET A 49 -2.79 -19.67 -26.89
C MET A 49 -3.21 -19.06 -28.23
N GLN A 50 -2.85 -19.69 -29.35
CA GLN A 50 -3.25 -19.22 -30.68
C GLN A 50 -4.79 -19.18 -30.83
N LEU A 51 -5.49 -20.17 -30.28
CA LEU A 51 -6.96 -20.23 -30.33
C LEU A 51 -7.61 -19.25 -29.37
N LEU A 52 -6.99 -19.01 -28.21
CA LEU A 52 -7.44 -18.03 -27.22
C LEU A 52 -7.46 -16.61 -27.82
N PHE A 53 -6.40 -16.19 -28.50
CA PHE A 53 -6.32 -14.86 -29.14
C PHE A 53 -7.05 -14.76 -30.49
N LYS A 54 -7.55 -15.87 -31.04
CA LYS A 54 -8.39 -15.88 -32.26
C LYS A 54 -9.88 -16.05 -31.98
N GLY A 55 -10.24 -16.39 -30.74
CA GLY A 55 -11.61 -16.74 -30.38
C GLY A 55 -12.44 -15.52 -30.04
N ASP A 56 -13.54 -15.30 -30.74
CA ASP A 56 -14.39 -14.12 -30.56
C ASP A 56 -15.43 -14.25 -29.43
N SER A 57 -15.73 -15.50 -29.00
CA SER A 57 -16.80 -15.76 -28.02
C SER A 57 -16.30 -15.73 -26.56
N PRO A 58 -17.14 -15.33 -25.60
CA PRO A 58 -16.80 -15.42 -24.17
C PRO A 58 -16.55 -16.88 -23.75
N LEU A 59 -17.35 -17.83 -24.26
CA LEU A 59 -17.16 -19.26 -24.00
C LEU A 59 -15.80 -19.77 -24.47
N SER A 60 -15.36 -19.40 -25.68
CA SER A 60 -14.02 -19.81 -26.16
C SER A 60 -12.92 -19.30 -25.24
N ARG A 61 -13.01 -18.04 -24.81
CA ARG A 61 -12.02 -17.44 -23.92
C ARG A 61 -11.95 -18.19 -22.60
N GLU A 62 -13.09 -18.44 -21.96
CA GLU A 62 -13.14 -19.18 -20.69
C GLU A 62 -12.62 -20.61 -20.82
N VAL A 63 -13.04 -21.34 -21.86
CA VAL A 63 -12.62 -22.74 -22.07
C VAL A 63 -11.12 -22.85 -22.31
N TYR A 64 -10.55 -21.99 -23.17
CA TYR A 64 -9.10 -22.03 -23.44
C TYR A 64 -8.26 -21.55 -22.25
N VAL A 65 -8.73 -20.56 -21.47
CA VAL A 65 -8.04 -20.14 -20.25
C VAL A 65 -8.06 -21.22 -19.19
N VAL A 66 -9.19 -21.91 -18.97
CA VAL A 66 -9.27 -23.04 -18.03
C VAL A 66 -8.34 -24.19 -18.45
N LEU A 67 -8.27 -24.48 -19.75
CA LEU A 67 -7.33 -25.48 -20.25
C LEU A 67 -5.87 -25.06 -20.02
N LEU A 68 -5.55 -23.78 -20.26
CA LEU A 68 -4.21 -23.23 -20.04
C LEU A 68 -3.83 -23.23 -18.56
N GLU A 69 -4.75 -22.84 -17.68
CA GLU A 69 -4.60 -22.90 -16.22
C GLU A 69 -4.23 -24.32 -15.79
N ARG A 70 -4.98 -25.32 -16.28
CA ARG A 70 -4.73 -26.71 -15.94
C ARG A 70 -3.37 -27.22 -16.43
N LEU A 71 -2.95 -26.81 -17.62
CA LEU A 71 -1.61 -27.17 -18.15
C LEU A 71 -0.49 -26.51 -17.33
N CYS A 72 -0.69 -25.28 -16.87
CA CYS A 72 0.24 -24.57 -15.99
C CYS A 72 0.34 -25.22 -14.60
N GLU A 73 -0.77 -25.69 -14.03
CA GLU A 73 -0.80 -26.44 -12.76
C GLU A 73 -0.03 -27.76 -12.85
N LEU A 74 -0.10 -28.45 -13.99
CA LEU A 74 0.57 -29.73 -14.21
C LEU A 74 2.08 -29.60 -14.40
N SER A 75 2.58 -28.44 -14.87
CA SER A 75 4.01 -28.23 -15.12
C SER A 75 4.45 -26.80 -14.88
N LYS A 76 5.24 -26.60 -13.82
CA LYS A 76 5.87 -25.30 -13.49
C LYS A 76 6.73 -24.74 -14.64
N ARG A 77 7.35 -25.61 -15.45
CA ARG A 77 8.13 -25.19 -16.63
C ARG A 77 7.22 -24.61 -17.70
N VAL A 78 6.08 -25.24 -17.95
CA VAL A 78 5.08 -24.72 -18.89
C VAL A 78 4.51 -23.40 -18.40
N ALA A 79 4.18 -23.30 -17.11
CA ALA A 79 3.71 -22.05 -16.53
C ALA A 79 4.72 -20.89 -16.71
N LYS A 80 6.02 -21.18 -16.55
CA LYS A 80 7.08 -20.19 -16.79
C LYS A 80 7.13 -19.74 -18.25
N GLU A 81 7.13 -20.66 -19.20
CA GLU A 81 7.14 -20.35 -20.65
C GLU A 81 5.91 -19.56 -21.08
N VAL A 82 4.72 -19.94 -20.60
CA VAL A 82 3.46 -19.23 -20.89
C VAL A 82 3.52 -17.78 -20.39
N LYS A 83 4.05 -17.57 -19.17
CA LYS A 83 4.29 -16.22 -18.65
C LYS A 83 5.28 -15.45 -19.51
N GLU A 84 6.37 -16.09 -19.95
CA GLU A 84 7.36 -15.46 -20.82
C GLU A 84 6.77 -15.02 -22.16
N TRP A 85 5.92 -15.84 -22.77
CA TRP A 85 5.21 -15.49 -24.01
C TRP A 85 4.24 -14.32 -23.81
N LEU A 86 3.49 -14.31 -22.71
CA LEU A 86 2.54 -13.23 -22.41
C LEU A 86 3.25 -11.89 -22.14
N LEU A 87 4.36 -11.92 -21.39
CA LEU A 87 5.05 -10.73 -20.92
C LEU A 87 6.02 -10.15 -21.96
N TYR A 88 6.81 -11.00 -22.64
CA TYR A 88 8.01 -10.55 -23.36
C TYR A 88 7.97 -10.72 -24.87
N HIS A 89 7.05 -11.53 -25.44
CA HIS A 89 6.94 -11.60 -26.90
C HIS A 89 6.45 -10.28 -27.49
N ASP A 90 7.15 -9.81 -28.54
CA ASP A 90 6.79 -8.59 -29.26
C ASP A 90 5.77 -8.90 -30.38
N ASP A 91 4.50 -9.05 -30.00
CA ASP A 91 3.40 -9.28 -30.94
C ASP A 91 2.17 -8.46 -30.50
N GLU A 92 1.76 -7.48 -31.31
CA GLU A 92 0.59 -6.63 -31.01
C GLU A 92 -0.72 -7.40 -30.97
N ARG A 93 -0.79 -8.60 -31.58
CA ARG A 93 -1.97 -9.48 -31.50
C ARG A 93 -2.29 -9.92 -30.08
N LYS A 94 -1.34 -9.77 -29.14
CA LYS A 94 -1.55 -10.04 -27.72
C LYS A 94 -2.33 -8.95 -27.00
N TYR A 95 -2.55 -7.78 -27.63
CA TYR A 95 -3.25 -6.65 -27.04
C TYR A 95 -4.77 -6.83 -27.03
N ASP A 96 -5.22 -7.96 -26.50
CA ASP A 96 -6.62 -8.24 -26.24
C ASP A 96 -6.91 -8.05 -24.74
N ILE A 97 -7.74 -7.06 -24.44
CA ILE A 97 -8.08 -6.67 -23.06
C ILE A 97 -8.83 -7.80 -22.36
N GLU A 98 -9.83 -8.39 -23.01
CA GLU A 98 -10.72 -9.35 -22.37
C GLU A 98 -10.02 -10.71 -22.16
N VAL A 99 -9.18 -11.13 -23.11
CA VAL A 99 -8.29 -12.28 -22.92
C VAL A 99 -7.35 -12.05 -21.74
N THR A 100 -6.69 -10.89 -21.68
CA THR A 100 -5.74 -10.58 -20.60
C THR A 100 -6.42 -10.53 -19.24
N VAL A 101 -7.61 -9.93 -19.14
CA VAL A 101 -8.42 -9.91 -17.90
C VAL A 101 -8.79 -11.34 -17.47
N THR A 102 -9.18 -12.20 -18.41
CA THR A 102 -9.53 -13.59 -18.10
C THR A 102 -8.32 -14.38 -17.60
N ILE A 103 -7.14 -14.19 -18.21
CA ILE A 103 -5.86 -14.77 -17.76
C ILE A 103 -5.48 -14.30 -16.36
N ILE A 104 -5.66 -13.02 -16.04
CA ILE A 104 -5.41 -12.46 -14.70
C ILE A 104 -6.38 -13.08 -13.68
N ARG A 105 -7.67 -13.19 -14.02
CA ARG A 105 -8.67 -13.83 -13.14
C ARG A 105 -8.34 -15.30 -12.85
N ALA A 106 -7.80 -16.02 -13.83
CA ALA A 106 -7.29 -17.39 -13.68
C ALA A 106 -5.92 -17.47 -12.97
N ARG A 107 -5.36 -16.35 -12.50
CA ARG A 107 -4.08 -16.28 -11.77
C ARG A 107 -2.87 -16.86 -12.52
N ILE A 108 -2.98 -17.03 -13.84
CA ILE A 108 -1.86 -17.45 -14.69
C ILE A 108 -0.81 -16.34 -14.75
N LEU A 109 -1.25 -15.08 -14.78
CA LEU A 109 -0.39 -13.90 -14.82
C LEU A 109 -0.67 -12.96 -13.65
N SER A 110 0.40 -12.52 -12.98
CA SER A 110 0.32 -11.57 -11.87
C SER A 110 0.28 -10.13 -12.39
N VAL A 111 -0.61 -9.30 -11.84
CA VAL A 111 -0.74 -7.89 -12.27
C VAL A 111 0.53 -7.08 -12.00
N PRO A 112 1.21 -7.21 -10.83
CA PRO A 112 2.52 -6.57 -10.64
C PRO A 112 3.61 -6.99 -11.65
N GLU A 113 3.63 -8.26 -12.09
CA GLU A 113 4.59 -8.71 -13.11
C GLU A 113 4.29 -8.05 -14.47
N LEU A 114 2.99 -7.96 -14.79
CA LEU A 114 2.49 -7.31 -16.00
C LEU A 114 2.75 -5.80 -15.97
N ASP A 115 2.52 -5.12 -14.84
CA ASP A 115 2.74 -3.67 -14.66
C ASP A 115 4.16 -3.25 -15.01
N VAL A 116 5.17 -4.02 -14.59
CA VAL A 116 6.57 -3.74 -14.93
C VAL A 116 6.81 -3.81 -16.45
N GLN A 117 6.17 -4.75 -17.15
CA GLN A 117 6.32 -4.82 -18.62
C GLN A 117 5.49 -3.74 -19.33
N LEU A 118 4.25 -3.49 -18.91
CA LEU A 118 3.41 -2.42 -19.44
C LEU A 118 4.13 -1.07 -19.31
N ALA A 119 4.72 -0.78 -18.15
CA ALA A 119 5.52 0.41 -17.92
C ALA A 119 6.64 0.60 -18.97
N ARG A 120 7.42 -0.44 -19.26
CA ARG A 120 8.47 -0.40 -20.29
C ARG A 120 7.90 -0.18 -21.69
N MET A 121 6.78 -0.81 -22.01
CA MET A 121 6.13 -0.64 -23.31
C MET A 121 5.56 0.77 -23.47
N ILE A 122 4.98 1.36 -22.43
CA ILE A 122 4.50 2.74 -22.42
C ILE A 122 5.70 3.71 -22.62
N GLU A 123 6.82 3.49 -21.93
CA GLU A 123 8.03 4.31 -22.06
C GLU A 123 8.63 4.26 -23.48
N SER A 124 8.45 3.16 -24.21
CA SER A 124 8.89 3.04 -25.61
C SER A 124 8.13 3.97 -26.57
N GLY A 125 6.98 4.52 -26.15
CA GLY A 125 6.20 5.48 -26.92
C GLY A 125 5.30 4.88 -28.00
N ARG A 126 5.12 3.55 -28.03
CA ARG A 126 4.19 2.89 -28.97
C ARG A 126 2.73 3.16 -28.58
N THR A 127 1.97 3.83 -29.44
CA THR A 127 0.57 4.23 -29.18
C THR A 127 -0.34 3.03 -28.87
N SER A 128 -0.22 1.94 -29.63
CA SER A 128 -0.96 0.69 -29.41
C SER A 128 -0.77 0.12 -28.00
N ALA A 129 0.47 0.14 -27.50
CA ALA A 129 0.79 -0.34 -26.15
C ALA A 129 0.27 0.60 -25.06
N ILE A 130 0.30 1.92 -25.30
CA ILE A 130 -0.23 2.94 -24.37
C ILE A 130 -1.75 2.77 -24.23
N ASP A 131 -2.46 2.65 -25.36
CA ASP A 131 -3.92 2.43 -25.37
C ASP A 131 -4.29 1.09 -24.76
N PHE A 132 -3.56 0.03 -25.08
CA PHE A 132 -3.76 -1.28 -24.46
C PHE A 132 -3.59 -1.20 -22.94
N ALA A 133 -2.51 -0.59 -22.45
CA ALA A 133 -2.25 -0.49 -21.02
C ALA A 133 -3.32 0.35 -20.29
N ALA A 134 -3.73 1.48 -20.88
CA ALA A 134 -4.78 2.33 -20.30
C ALA A 134 -6.14 1.63 -20.25
N ASN A 135 -6.55 0.99 -21.35
CA ASN A 135 -7.84 0.29 -21.40
C ASN A 135 -7.84 -0.97 -20.52
N LEU A 136 -6.73 -1.71 -20.46
CA LEU A 136 -6.58 -2.84 -19.55
C LEU A 136 -6.65 -2.41 -18.09
N ALA A 137 -5.93 -1.35 -17.71
CA ALA A 137 -5.99 -0.80 -16.35
C ALA A 137 -7.41 -0.32 -16.03
N SER A 138 -8.07 0.39 -16.94
CA SER A 138 -9.48 0.79 -16.79
C SER A 138 -10.38 -0.41 -16.54
N ARG A 139 -10.27 -1.45 -17.36
CA ARG A 139 -11.07 -2.66 -17.22
C ARG A 139 -10.81 -3.39 -15.90
N CYS A 140 -9.55 -3.51 -15.49
CA CYS A 140 -9.17 -4.18 -14.25
C CYS A 140 -9.59 -3.43 -12.98
N LEU A 141 -9.53 -2.10 -12.99
CA LEU A 141 -9.77 -1.24 -11.84
C LEU A 141 -11.25 -0.86 -11.67
N LEU A 142 -11.98 -0.66 -12.77
CA LEU A 142 -13.32 -0.06 -12.75
C LEU A 142 -14.47 -1.07 -12.87
N GLN A 143 -14.18 -2.33 -13.22
CA GLN A 143 -15.21 -3.36 -13.27
C GLN A 143 -15.64 -3.81 -11.87
N GLU A 144 -16.87 -4.30 -11.74
CA GLU A 144 -17.40 -4.86 -10.50
C GLU A 144 -17.55 -6.39 -10.60
N PRO A 145 -16.90 -7.19 -9.73
CA PRO A 145 -15.87 -6.79 -8.75
C PRO A 145 -14.51 -6.49 -9.42
N PRO A 146 -13.70 -5.59 -8.84
CA PRO A 146 -12.42 -5.21 -9.40
C PRO A 146 -11.45 -6.39 -9.42
N VAL A 147 -10.64 -6.48 -10.46
CA VAL A 147 -9.64 -7.55 -10.64
C VAL A 147 -8.29 -7.17 -10.04
N ALA A 148 -8.00 -5.88 -9.99
CA ALA A 148 -6.75 -5.35 -9.47
C ALA A 148 -7.01 -4.05 -8.72
N SER A 149 -6.03 -3.62 -7.93
CA SER A 149 -6.00 -2.30 -7.29
C SER A 149 -5.07 -1.34 -8.03
N GLN A 150 -5.18 -0.03 -7.75
CA GLN A 150 -4.27 0.96 -8.34
C GLN A 150 -2.80 0.70 -7.98
N ASN A 151 -2.55 0.07 -6.83
CA ASN A 151 -1.19 -0.28 -6.39
C ASN A 151 -0.60 -1.43 -7.23
N ASP A 152 -1.42 -2.27 -7.86
CA ASP A 152 -0.94 -3.35 -8.73
C ASP A 152 -0.49 -2.81 -10.10
N PHE A 153 -1.01 -1.65 -10.52
CA PHE A 153 -0.62 -0.92 -11.75
C PHE A 153 0.28 0.30 -11.45
N PHE A 154 1.04 0.25 -10.36
CA PHE A 154 1.74 1.43 -9.83
C PHE A 154 2.67 2.07 -10.89
N SER A 155 3.50 1.29 -11.57
CA SER A 155 4.52 1.80 -12.48
C SER A 155 3.89 2.36 -13.75
N SER A 156 2.94 1.63 -14.33
CA SER A 156 2.22 2.03 -15.55
C SER A 156 1.44 3.32 -15.32
N LEU A 157 0.68 3.42 -14.22
CA LEU A 157 -0.07 4.62 -13.89
C LEU A 157 0.84 5.84 -13.65
N GLN A 158 2.03 5.65 -13.09
CA GLN A 158 3.00 6.75 -12.91
C GLN A 158 3.50 7.30 -14.25
N ILE A 159 3.81 6.42 -15.21
CA ILE A 159 4.27 6.85 -16.54
C ILE A 159 3.13 7.51 -17.30
N LEU A 160 1.92 6.93 -17.28
CA LEU A 160 0.74 7.54 -17.90
C LEU A 160 0.46 8.94 -17.35
N LYS A 161 0.52 9.13 -16.03
CA LYS A 161 0.39 10.47 -15.40
C LYS A 161 1.42 11.46 -15.93
N LYS A 162 2.68 11.05 -16.05
CA LYS A 162 3.74 11.90 -16.64
C LYS A 162 3.49 12.21 -18.11
N MET A 163 2.93 11.27 -18.88
CA MET A 163 2.61 11.49 -20.29
C MET A 163 1.45 12.48 -20.47
N VAL A 164 0.41 12.39 -19.65
CA VAL A 164 -0.71 13.36 -19.65
C VAL A 164 -0.18 14.76 -19.32
N GLN A 165 0.66 14.90 -18.30
CA GLN A 165 1.28 16.18 -17.94
C GLN A 165 2.14 16.78 -19.08
N ARG A 166 2.68 15.94 -19.95
CA ARG A 166 3.49 16.36 -21.12
C ARG A 166 2.66 16.56 -22.39
N GLY A 167 1.36 16.34 -22.35
CA GLY A 167 0.48 16.41 -23.53
C GLY A 167 0.76 15.33 -24.59
N LYS A 168 1.38 14.20 -24.20
CA LYS A 168 1.76 13.10 -25.12
C LYS A 168 0.97 11.80 -24.87
N ALA A 169 -0.05 11.85 -24.02
CA ALA A 169 -0.86 10.67 -23.69
C ALA A 169 -1.94 10.41 -24.75
N SER A 170 -2.40 9.17 -24.84
CA SER A 170 -3.58 8.82 -25.63
C SER A 170 -4.88 9.22 -24.92
N GLU A 171 -5.98 9.30 -25.67
CA GLU A 171 -7.31 9.61 -25.13
C GLU A 171 -7.71 8.62 -24.02
N SER A 172 -7.51 7.32 -24.26
CA SER A 172 -7.75 6.25 -23.29
C SER A 172 -7.04 6.50 -21.95
N ALA A 173 -5.80 6.98 -21.98
CA ALA A 173 -5.00 7.26 -20.79
C ALA A 173 -5.51 8.49 -20.03
N VAL A 174 -5.97 9.52 -20.75
CA VAL A 174 -6.59 10.71 -20.15
C VAL A 174 -7.90 10.32 -19.46
N THR A 175 -8.80 9.62 -20.17
CA THR A 175 -10.09 9.17 -19.64
C THR A 175 -9.93 8.29 -18.39
N LEU A 176 -8.98 7.35 -18.41
CA LEU A 176 -8.66 6.53 -17.23
C LEU A 176 -8.28 7.39 -16.04
N LEU A 177 -7.32 8.30 -16.22
CA LEU A 177 -6.77 9.10 -15.12
C LEU A 177 -7.78 10.10 -14.56
N ASP A 178 -8.64 10.68 -15.40
CA ASP A 178 -9.75 11.53 -14.95
C ASP A 178 -10.80 10.72 -14.18
N THR A 179 -11.14 9.52 -14.66
CA THR A 179 -12.07 8.63 -13.95
C THR A 179 -11.52 8.24 -12.59
N LEU A 180 -10.25 7.83 -12.51
CA LEU A 180 -9.60 7.49 -11.24
C LEU A 180 -9.48 8.69 -10.30
N ARG A 181 -9.31 9.91 -10.84
CA ARG A 181 -9.29 11.14 -10.04
C ARG A 181 -10.66 11.44 -9.44
N ASN A 182 -11.73 11.22 -10.20
CA ASN A 182 -13.10 11.47 -9.78
C ASN A 182 -13.68 10.36 -8.88
N GLN A 183 -13.13 9.15 -8.95
CA GLN A 183 -13.51 8.03 -8.08
C GLN A 183 -12.94 8.09 -6.67
N VAL A 184 -11.90 8.88 -6.43
CA VAL A 184 -11.49 9.15 -5.05
C VAL A 184 -12.65 9.92 -4.44
N PRO A 185 -13.36 9.39 -3.42
CA PRO A 185 -14.29 10.20 -2.67
C PRO A 185 -13.44 11.35 -2.16
N ALA A 186 -13.61 12.55 -2.73
CA ALA A 186 -13.25 13.74 -1.99
C ALA A 186 -13.96 13.53 -0.67
N ILE A 187 -13.19 13.40 0.41
CA ILE A 187 -13.74 13.33 1.76
C ILE A 187 -14.67 14.52 1.80
N SER A 188 -15.98 14.27 1.66
CA SER A 188 -16.95 15.32 1.66
C SER A 188 -17.07 15.67 3.12
N LEU A 189 -16.13 16.51 3.58
CA LEU A 189 -16.05 17.00 4.95
C LEU A 189 -17.41 17.55 5.41
N LYS A 190 -18.23 18.01 4.44
CA LYS A 190 -19.62 18.44 4.61
C LYS A 190 -20.61 17.32 4.97
N GLU A 191 -20.42 16.10 4.49
CA GLU A 191 -21.30 14.96 4.82
C GLU A 191 -20.91 14.30 6.14
N LEU A 192 -19.63 14.38 6.51
CA LEU A 192 -19.07 13.73 7.70
C LEU A 192 -19.36 14.46 9.02
N THR A 193 -19.68 15.75 8.96
CA THR A 193 -20.04 16.57 10.15
C THR A 193 -21.54 16.79 10.29
N ALA A 194 -22.36 16.28 9.37
CA ALA A 194 -23.79 16.57 9.28
C ALA A 194 -24.70 15.60 10.07
N LYS A 195 -24.15 14.55 10.69
CA LYS A 195 -24.91 13.63 11.56
C LYS A 195 -24.10 13.31 12.80
N ASP A 196 -24.69 13.54 13.98
CA ASP A 196 -24.14 13.13 15.27
C ASP A 196 -23.96 11.60 15.30
N GLY A 197 -22.72 11.15 15.14
CA GLY A 197 -22.30 9.75 15.10
C GLY A 197 -21.11 9.57 14.16
N GLU A 198 -20.18 8.64 14.45
CA GLU A 198 -19.13 8.29 13.48
C GLU A 198 -19.80 7.90 12.16
N PRO A 199 -19.57 8.64 11.05
CA PRO A 199 -20.24 8.36 9.79
C PRO A 199 -19.90 6.93 9.37
N ALA A 200 -20.92 6.10 9.17
CA ALA A 200 -20.74 4.72 8.72
C ALA A 200 -19.81 4.69 7.49
N GLY A 201 -18.64 4.08 7.63
CA GLY A 201 -17.63 3.99 6.56
C GLY A 201 -16.49 5.01 6.61
N LEU A 202 -16.52 6.06 7.45
CA LEU A 202 -15.40 7.01 7.57
C LEU A 202 -14.12 6.28 8.03
N ARG A 203 -14.24 5.44 9.05
CA ARG A 203 -13.13 4.64 9.57
C ARG A 203 -12.53 3.75 8.49
N ASP A 204 -13.36 3.12 7.67
CA ASP A 204 -12.92 2.25 6.57
C ASP A 204 -12.23 3.03 5.45
N GLN A 205 -12.69 4.24 5.15
CA GLN A 205 -12.02 5.15 4.21
C GLN A 205 -10.64 5.57 4.72
N LEU A 206 -10.53 5.98 5.99
CA LEU A 206 -9.25 6.33 6.62
C LEU A 206 -8.30 5.12 6.67
N ALA A 207 -8.83 3.94 6.94
CA ALA A 207 -8.10 2.68 6.88
C ALA A 207 -7.58 2.37 5.47
N THR A 208 -8.39 2.63 4.45
CA THR A 208 -8.02 2.45 3.04
C THR A 208 -6.88 3.38 2.66
N LEU A 209 -6.95 4.67 3.03
CA LEU A 209 -5.86 5.62 2.82
C LEU A 209 -4.57 5.16 3.48
N PHE A 210 -4.62 4.72 4.73
CA PHE A 210 -3.41 4.21 5.39
C PHE A 210 -2.87 2.95 4.71
N THR A 211 -3.75 2.02 4.30
CA THR A 211 -3.36 0.79 3.60
C THR A 211 -2.71 1.09 2.24
N ASP A 212 -3.24 2.06 1.49
CA ASP A 212 -2.66 2.52 0.24
C ASP A 212 -1.28 3.14 0.45
N TRP A 213 -1.12 3.94 1.51
CA TRP A 213 0.20 4.46 1.90
C TRP A 213 1.20 3.33 2.20
N VAL A 214 0.81 2.33 3.00
CA VAL A 214 1.68 1.19 3.34
C VAL A 214 2.12 0.45 2.09
N ARG A 215 1.20 0.19 1.15
CA ARG A 215 1.50 -0.48 -0.12
C ARG A 215 2.43 0.36 -1.00
N MET A 216 2.15 1.66 -1.15
CA MET A 216 2.99 2.59 -1.91
C MET A 216 4.40 2.67 -1.32
N TYR A 217 4.53 2.81 0.00
CA TYR A 217 5.82 2.96 0.67
C TYR A 217 6.75 1.75 0.45
N HIS A 218 6.20 0.53 0.41
CA HIS A 218 6.98 -0.69 0.17
C HIS A 218 7.11 -1.07 -1.31
N HIS A 219 6.47 -0.32 -2.22
CA HIS A 219 6.54 -0.64 -3.64
C HIS A 219 7.96 -0.40 -4.17
N PRO A 220 8.58 -1.34 -4.92
CA PRO A 220 9.97 -1.21 -5.37
C PRO A 220 10.27 0.03 -6.23
N ALA A 221 9.26 0.50 -6.97
CA ALA A 221 9.35 1.71 -7.79
C ALA A 221 9.02 3.03 -7.04
N SER A 222 8.65 2.95 -5.75
CA SER A 222 8.36 4.14 -4.94
C SER A 222 9.63 4.91 -4.60
N ASN A 223 9.52 6.23 -4.50
CA ASN A 223 10.61 7.15 -4.21
C ASN A 223 10.12 8.38 -3.42
N GLU A 224 11.04 9.26 -3.05
CA GLU A 224 10.70 10.46 -2.27
C GLU A 224 9.69 11.38 -2.98
N LYS A 225 9.72 11.47 -4.31
CA LYS A 225 8.75 12.28 -5.07
C LYS A 225 7.35 11.71 -4.99
N THR A 226 7.21 10.38 -5.10
CA THR A 226 5.90 9.72 -4.94
C THR A 226 5.37 9.87 -3.52
N HIS A 227 6.26 9.79 -2.52
CA HIS A 227 5.89 10.05 -1.13
C HIS A 227 5.40 11.49 -0.91
N ALA A 228 6.15 12.50 -1.38
CA ALA A 228 5.75 13.91 -1.26
C ALA A 228 4.40 14.18 -1.96
N ALA A 229 4.18 13.62 -3.16
CA ALA A 229 2.91 13.74 -3.87
C ALA A 229 1.74 13.13 -3.08
N TYR A 230 1.97 12.01 -2.39
CA TYR A 230 0.97 11.40 -1.51
C TYR A 230 0.62 12.32 -0.32
N ILE A 231 1.62 12.91 0.33
CA ILE A 231 1.39 13.86 1.43
C ILE A 231 0.57 15.07 0.96
N THR A 232 0.93 15.64 -0.19
CA THR A 232 0.18 16.76 -0.78
C THR A 232 -1.27 16.37 -1.07
N LYS A 233 -1.52 15.17 -1.61
CA LYS A 233 -2.88 14.65 -1.82
C LYS A 233 -3.65 14.57 -0.48
N LEU A 234 -3.02 14.02 0.55
CA LEU A 234 -3.62 13.87 1.88
C LEU A 234 -4.00 15.23 2.51
N GLN A 235 -3.13 16.24 2.32
CA GLN A 235 -3.38 17.61 2.79
C GLN A 235 -4.50 18.31 2.00
N GLN A 236 -4.53 18.14 0.68
CA GLN A 236 -5.57 18.71 -0.19
C GLN A 236 -6.95 18.13 0.11
N GLN A 237 -7.04 16.88 0.54
CA GLN A 237 -8.28 16.26 1.01
C GLN A 237 -8.77 16.81 2.36
N GLY A 238 -8.00 17.65 3.04
CA GLY A 238 -8.40 18.31 4.29
C GLY A 238 -8.41 17.40 5.52
N ILE A 239 -7.91 16.15 5.42
CA ILE A 239 -7.83 15.17 6.53
C ILE A 239 -7.10 15.76 7.74
N LEU A 240 -6.03 16.50 7.49
CA LEU A 240 -5.20 17.10 8.54
C LEU A 240 -5.77 18.41 9.09
N LYS A 241 -6.69 19.06 8.36
CA LYS A 241 -7.27 20.36 8.73
C LYS A 241 -8.50 20.22 9.61
N ALA A 242 -9.29 19.17 9.39
CA ALA A 242 -10.51 18.94 10.14
C ALA A 242 -10.22 18.43 11.56
N GLU A 243 -10.66 19.19 12.56
CA GLU A 243 -10.35 18.97 13.98
C GLU A 243 -10.82 17.60 14.49
N ALA A 244 -11.97 17.12 14.02
CA ALA A 244 -12.52 15.81 14.38
C ALA A 244 -11.89 14.64 13.60
N ILE A 245 -11.46 14.85 12.35
CA ILE A 245 -10.99 13.77 11.46
C ILE A 245 -9.50 13.50 11.65
N SER A 246 -8.70 14.56 11.87
CA SER A 246 -7.26 14.44 12.06
C SER A 246 -6.89 13.48 13.21
N PRO A 247 -7.48 13.58 14.43
CA PRO A 247 -7.22 12.62 15.49
C PRO A 247 -7.62 11.20 15.15
N LEU A 248 -8.80 11.04 14.53
CA LEU A 248 -9.33 9.73 14.13
C LEU A 248 -8.41 9.05 13.11
N PHE A 249 -7.86 9.79 12.14
CA PHE A 249 -6.92 9.26 11.16
C PHE A 249 -5.69 8.65 11.82
N PHE A 250 -5.02 9.39 12.72
CA PHE A 250 -3.83 8.89 13.40
C PHE A 250 -4.14 7.73 14.35
N ARG A 251 -5.32 7.75 14.99
CA ARG A 251 -5.82 6.62 15.79
C ARG A 251 -5.97 5.37 14.92
N VAL A 252 -6.66 5.47 13.78
CA VAL A 252 -6.85 4.38 12.83
C VAL A 252 -5.52 3.84 12.30
N CYS A 253 -4.58 4.71 11.92
CA CYS A 253 -3.23 4.31 11.49
C CYS A 253 -2.49 3.52 12.57
N THR A 254 -2.56 3.98 13.83
CA THR A 254 -1.90 3.31 14.96
C THR A 254 -2.54 1.94 15.24
N GLU A 255 -3.87 1.88 15.30
CA GLU A 255 -4.62 0.64 15.53
C GLU A 255 -4.35 -0.39 14.42
N ILE A 256 -4.41 0.00 13.14
CA ILE A 256 -4.11 -0.90 12.01
C ILE A 256 -2.67 -1.40 12.07
N SER A 257 -1.71 -0.53 12.42
CA SER A 257 -0.30 -0.93 12.53
C SER A 257 -0.10 -2.00 13.60
N VAL A 258 -0.75 -1.85 14.76
CA VAL A 258 -0.70 -2.81 15.87
C VAL A 258 -1.43 -4.11 15.52
N ASP A 259 -2.63 -4.02 14.96
CA ASP A 259 -3.44 -5.20 14.60
C ASP A 259 -2.79 -6.02 13.49
N THR A 260 -2.23 -5.35 12.48
CA THR A 260 -1.50 -6.02 11.38
C THR A 260 -0.26 -6.73 11.90
N TYR A 261 0.46 -6.12 12.86
CA TYR A 261 1.59 -6.77 13.52
C TYR A 261 1.16 -8.05 14.25
N ILE A 262 0.09 -7.99 15.04
CA ILE A 262 -0.40 -9.14 15.82
C ILE A 262 -0.86 -10.26 14.89
N LYS A 263 -1.66 -9.93 13.86
CA LYS A 263 -2.17 -10.89 12.87
C LYS A 263 -1.04 -11.57 12.10
N THR A 264 -0.10 -10.79 11.59
CA THR A 264 1.02 -11.30 10.78
C THR A 264 1.99 -12.12 11.64
N LYS A 265 2.27 -11.71 12.88
CA LYS A 265 3.16 -12.45 13.78
C LYS A 265 2.60 -13.83 14.18
N ALA A 266 1.28 -13.98 14.23
CA ALA A 266 0.65 -15.26 14.55
C ALA A 266 0.82 -16.31 13.42
N ALA A 267 1.15 -15.88 12.20
CA ALA A 267 1.34 -16.78 11.06
C ALA A 267 2.75 -17.41 11.07
N PRO A 268 2.87 -18.74 10.91
CA PRO A 268 4.15 -19.44 10.93
C PRO A 268 4.95 -19.21 9.63
N GLY A 269 6.28 -19.19 9.75
CA GLY A 269 7.20 -19.19 8.59
C GLY A 269 7.35 -17.86 7.84
N LEU A 270 6.85 -16.75 8.39
CA LEU A 270 7.00 -15.43 7.78
C LEU A 270 8.33 -14.75 8.12
N PRO A 271 8.89 -13.91 7.23
CA PRO A 271 10.10 -13.13 7.51
C PRO A 271 9.94 -12.23 8.75
N PRO A 272 10.99 -12.04 9.57
CA PRO A 272 10.90 -11.34 10.85
C PRO A 272 10.51 -9.86 10.74
N ASN A 273 10.79 -9.22 9.60
CA ASN A 273 10.47 -7.80 9.36
C ASN A 273 9.05 -7.59 8.81
N LEU A 274 8.43 -8.64 8.25
CA LEU A 274 7.12 -8.54 7.60
C LEU A 274 6.02 -8.01 8.55
N PRO A 275 5.94 -8.44 9.83
CA PRO A 275 4.95 -7.90 10.76
C PRO A 275 5.08 -6.40 11.03
N PHE A 276 6.26 -5.80 10.80
CA PHE A 276 6.53 -4.40 11.11
C PHE A 276 6.32 -3.43 9.94
N GLN A 277 5.97 -3.93 8.75
CA GLN A 277 5.81 -3.07 7.56
C GLN A 277 4.83 -1.91 7.78
N ALA A 278 3.63 -2.18 8.31
CA ALA A 278 2.66 -1.11 8.58
C ALA A 278 3.19 -0.09 9.60
N VAL A 279 3.89 -0.56 10.64
CA VAL A 279 4.49 0.29 11.68
C VAL A 279 5.58 1.19 11.10
N ASP A 280 6.48 0.64 10.29
CA ASP A 280 7.58 1.38 9.68
C ASP A 280 7.06 2.41 8.67
N ALA A 281 6.08 2.03 7.85
CA ALA A 281 5.39 2.96 6.97
C ALA A 281 4.71 4.09 7.75
N PHE A 282 4.09 3.81 8.90
CA PHE A 282 3.44 4.83 9.71
C PHE A 282 4.45 5.82 10.32
N ALA A 283 5.57 5.34 10.87
CA ALA A 283 6.64 6.20 11.36
C ALA A 283 7.12 7.16 10.28
N ARG A 284 7.34 6.65 9.06
CA ARG A 284 7.74 7.46 7.91
C ARG A 284 6.67 8.49 7.52
N LEU A 285 5.39 8.08 7.54
CA LEU A 285 4.27 8.97 7.25
C LEU A 285 4.27 10.18 8.18
N ILE A 286 4.45 9.96 9.49
CA ILE A 286 4.48 11.02 10.51
C ILE A 286 5.57 12.04 10.17
N VAL A 287 6.81 11.59 9.93
CA VAL A 287 7.95 12.48 9.65
C VAL A 287 7.72 13.29 8.38
N LEU A 288 7.17 12.68 7.33
CA LEU A 288 6.86 13.37 6.09
C LEU A 288 5.70 14.36 6.26
N LEU A 289 4.68 14.02 7.05
CA LEU A 289 3.58 14.94 7.37
C LEU A 289 4.09 16.17 8.11
N VAL A 290 4.99 16.01 9.07
CA VAL A 290 5.63 17.13 9.79
C VAL A 290 6.52 17.94 8.84
N ARG A 291 7.38 17.28 8.05
CA ARG A 291 8.29 17.96 7.11
C ARG A 291 7.54 18.82 6.08
N TYR A 292 6.45 18.29 5.52
CA TYR A 292 5.65 18.98 4.50
C TYR A 292 4.43 19.71 5.07
N HIS A 293 4.29 19.82 6.39
CA HIS A 293 3.16 20.55 6.96
C HIS A 293 3.25 22.03 6.57
N THR A 294 2.12 22.56 6.11
CA THR A 294 1.93 23.97 5.76
C THR A 294 0.86 24.56 6.66
N ASP A 295 1.14 25.70 7.28
CA ASP A 295 0.20 26.41 8.13
C ASP A 295 -0.90 27.05 7.27
N PRO A 296 -2.20 26.72 7.48
CA PRO A 296 -3.30 27.37 6.78
C PRO A 296 -3.41 28.88 7.05
N ALA A 297 -2.95 29.35 8.21
CA ALA A 297 -3.01 30.76 8.62
C ALA A 297 -1.74 31.55 8.25
N GLY A 298 -0.65 30.87 7.91
CA GLY A 298 0.61 31.45 7.46
C GLY A 298 1.37 32.24 8.53
N VAL A 299 1.06 32.07 9.82
CA VAL A 299 1.64 32.86 10.91
C VAL A 299 2.96 32.26 11.39
N ASP A 300 3.03 30.94 11.59
CA ASP A 300 4.29 30.25 11.89
C ASP A 300 4.26 28.75 11.48
N PRO A 301 4.95 28.38 10.38
CA PRO A 301 5.00 26.98 9.93
C PRO A 301 5.69 26.05 10.95
N ASN A 302 6.62 26.57 11.77
CA ASN A 302 7.34 25.78 12.75
C ASN A 302 6.45 25.44 13.95
N HIS A 303 5.68 26.41 14.44
CA HIS A 303 4.70 26.17 15.49
C HIS A 303 3.62 25.17 15.05
N ALA A 304 3.09 25.30 13.83
CA ALA A 304 2.11 24.35 13.29
C ALA A 304 2.66 22.91 13.22
N ARG A 305 3.93 22.74 12.81
CA ARG A 305 4.62 21.44 12.78
C ARG A 305 4.79 20.83 14.16
N LEU A 306 5.11 21.65 15.16
CA LEU A 306 5.24 21.22 16.55
C LEU A 306 3.89 20.77 17.13
N ASN A 307 2.84 21.56 16.90
CA ASN A 307 1.49 21.21 17.33
C ASN A 307 1.01 19.91 16.70
N LEU A 308 1.25 19.72 15.39
CA LEU A 308 0.94 18.46 14.71
C LEU A 308 1.71 17.29 15.34
N THR A 309 3.00 17.47 15.61
CA THR A 309 3.85 16.43 16.24
C THR A 309 3.31 16.04 17.61
N ALA A 310 3.06 17.03 18.49
CA ALA A 310 2.53 16.79 19.84
C ALA A 310 1.16 16.10 19.79
N LYS A 311 0.29 16.50 18.85
CA LYS A 311 -1.02 15.90 18.64
C LYS A 311 -0.90 14.42 18.24
N ILE A 312 -0.06 14.10 17.25
CA ILE A 312 0.18 12.72 16.80
C ILE A 312 0.72 11.86 17.96
N LEU A 313 1.72 12.35 18.69
CA LEU A 313 2.31 11.63 19.83
C LEU A 313 1.28 11.34 20.91
N SER A 314 0.43 12.33 21.24
CA SER A 314 -0.65 12.17 22.22
C SER A 314 -1.67 11.10 21.82
N ILE A 315 -2.01 11.02 20.52
CA ILE A 315 -2.92 9.99 20.00
C ILE A 315 -2.30 8.61 20.08
N ILE A 316 -1.00 8.48 19.75
CA ILE A 316 -0.27 7.21 19.88
C ILE A 316 -0.24 6.77 21.34
N VAL A 317 0.01 7.68 22.28
CA VAL A 317 -0.05 7.40 23.73
C VAL A 317 -1.43 6.92 24.13
N LEU A 318 -2.49 7.60 23.70
CA LEU A 318 -3.87 7.19 24.01
C LEU A 318 -4.16 5.76 23.54
N VAL A 319 -3.77 5.41 22.31
CA VAL A 319 -3.94 4.05 21.78
C VAL A 319 -3.09 3.03 22.54
N LEU A 320 -1.87 3.40 22.93
CA LEU A 320 -0.97 2.54 23.69
C LEU A 320 -1.54 2.25 25.08
N VAL A 321 -1.92 3.28 25.83
CA VAL A 321 -2.53 3.17 27.17
C VAL A 321 -3.80 2.33 27.10
N HIS A 322 -4.70 2.63 26.15
CA HIS A 322 -5.91 1.84 25.95
C HIS A 322 -5.58 0.36 25.66
N SER A 323 -4.62 0.08 24.78
CA SER A 323 -4.20 -1.29 24.46
C SER A 323 -3.60 -2.01 25.68
N HIS A 324 -2.84 -1.29 26.51
CA HIS A 324 -2.25 -1.80 27.75
C HIS A 324 -3.34 -2.18 28.77
N GLU A 325 -4.30 -1.29 29.00
CA GLU A 325 -5.42 -1.52 29.94
C GLU A 325 -6.33 -2.66 29.50
N GLN A 326 -6.64 -2.73 28.19
CA GLN A 326 -7.53 -3.76 27.63
C GLN A 326 -6.87 -5.14 27.57
N ARG A 327 -5.59 -5.22 27.16
CA ARG A 327 -4.91 -6.50 26.96
C ARG A 327 -4.19 -7.01 28.21
N ARG A 328 -3.83 -6.12 29.15
CA ARG A 328 -3.15 -6.43 30.42
C ARG A 328 -1.94 -7.34 30.21
N VAL A 329 -1.99 -8.57 30.71
CA VAL A 329 -0.92 -9.58 30.59
C VAL A 329 -0.61 -9.98 29.14
N HIS A 330 -1.54 -9.77 28.21
CA HIS A 330 -1.36 -10.02 26.78
C HIS A 330 -0.93 -8.77 26.00
N PHE A 331 -0.67 -7.66 26.69
CA PHE A 331 -0.14 -6.46 26.05
C PHE A 331 1.19 -6.76 25.36
N ASN A 332 1.32 -6.25 24.14
CA ASN A 332 2.50 -6.45 23.33
C ASN A 332 3.15 -5.10 23.04
N GLN A 333 4.25 -4.81 23.75
CA GLN A 333 5.01 -3.56 23.63
C GLN A 333 5.76 -3.41 22.30
N ARG A 334 6.02 -4.50 21.57
CA ARG A 334 6.89 -4.50 20.38
C ARG A 334 6.46 -3.57 19.24
N PRO A 335 5.19 -3.51 18.79
CA PRO A 335 4.78 -2.58 17.74
C PRO A 335 4.93 -1.11 18.17
N PHE A 336 4.64 -0.77 19.43
CA PHE A 336 4.81 0.58 19.95
C PHE A 336 6.29 0.96 20.08
N PHE A 337 7.12 0.05 20.57
CA PHE A 337 8.57 0.23 20.58
C PHE A 337 9.13 0.48 19.19
N ARG A 338 8.76 -0.38 18.22
CA ARG A 338 9.19 -0.22 16.83
C ARG A 338 8.75 1.13 16.27
N LEU A 339 7.51 1.54 16.52
CA LEU A 339 6.99 2.83 16.06
C LEU A 339 7.86 3.99 16.57
N PHE A 340 8.09 4.09 17.88
CA PHE A 340 8.89 5.17 18.45
C PHE A 340 10.37 5.10 18.06
N SER A 341 10.96 3.91 18.00
CA SER A 341 12.37 3.76 17.60
C SER A 341 12.58 4.10 16.12
N THR A 342 11.70 3.64 15.22
CA THR A 342 11.73 4.00 13.81
C THR A 342 11.47 5.51 13.63
N LEU A 343 10.53 6.08 14.39
CA LEU A 343 10.25 7.52 14.38
C LEU A 343 11.48 8.35 14.78
N LEU A 344 12.19 7.98 15.86
CA LEU A 344 13.43 8.66 16.27
C LEU A 344 14.52 8.57 15.19
N ASN A 345 14.62 7.42 14.52
CA ASN A 345 15.55 7.22 13.41
C ASN A 345 15.21 8.13 12.21
N ASP A 346 13.95 8.13 11.77
CA ASP A 346 13.49 8.94 10.65
C ASP A 346 13.54 10.45 10.95
N LEU A 347 13.26 10.87 12.19
CA LEU A 347 13.42 12.26 12.63
C LEU A 347 14.88 12.70 12.53
N HIS A 348 15.82 11.85 12.95
CA HIS A 348 17.25 12.14 12.80
C HIS A 348 17.66 12.23 11.32
N LEU A 349 17.16 11.35 10.45
CA LEU A 349 17.38 11.46 9.00
C LEU A 349 16.79 12.75 8.39
N ALA A 350 15.77 13.33 9.03
CA ALA A 350 15.15 14.59 8.63
C ALA A 350 15.71 15.81 9.38
N GLU A 351 16.74 15.66 10.22
CA GLU A 351 17.27 16.69 11.13
C GLU A 351 17.60 17.99 10.39
N GLU A 352 18.29 17.93 9.25
CA GLU A 352 18.64 19.10 8.44
C GLU A 352 17.42 19.94 8.01
N HIS A 353 16.30 19.28 7.69
CA HIS A 353 15.07 19.96 7.25
C HIS A 353 14.24 20.49 8.43
N LEU A 354 14.47 19.96 9.62
CA LEU A 354 13.74 20.27 10.84
C LEU A 354 14.55 21.11 11.83
N GLN A 355 15.79 21.51 11.49
CA GLN A 355 16.74 22.20 12.37
C GLN A 355 16.11 23.24 13.32
N PRO A 356 15.27 24.19 12.88
CA PRO A 356 14.72 25.23 13.76
C PRO A 356 13.88 24.67 14.93
N ILE A 357 13.28 23.49 14.76
CA ILE A 357 12.36 22.88 15.71
C ILE A 357 12.80 21.49 16.18
N TYR A 358 13.94 20.98 15.69
CA TYR A 358 14.36 19.60 15.92
C TYR A 358 14.48 19.26 17.40
N ILE A 359 15.15 20.11 18.19
CA ILE A 359 15.27 19.93 19.64
C ILE A 359 13.90 20.02 20.33
N GLN A 360 13.01 20.92 19.87
CA GLN A 360 11.66 21.06 20.43
C GLN A 360 10.79 19.83 20.14
N ILE A 361 10.95 19.20 18.97
CA ILE A 361 10.35 17.91 18.64
C ILE A 361 10.88 16.83 19.60
N LEU A 362 12.19 16.76 19.85
CA LEU A 362 12.76 15.82 20.80
C LEU A 362 12.24 16.08 22.23
N SER A 363 12.03 17.34 22.63
CA SER A 363 11.39 17.68 23.90
C SER A 363 9.93 17.19 23.96
N ALA A 364 9.17 17.25 22.87
CA ALA A 364 7.82 16.68 22.82
C ALA A 364 7.83 15.15 22.94
N VAL A 365 8.80 14.47 22.31
CA VAL A 365 9.02 13.02 22.49
C VAL A 365 9.43 12.70 23.92
N SER A 366 10.26 13.53 24.55
CA SER A 366 10.64 13.42 25.96
C SER A 366 9.43 13.46 26.89
N ASN A 367 8.55 14.45 26.72
CA ASN A 367 7.29 14.54 27.48
C ASN A 367 6.39 13.31 27.26
N THR A 368 6.39 12.78 26.03
CA THR A 368 5.67 11.55 25.67
C THR A 368 6.22 10.35 26.45
N PHE A 369 7.55 10.17 26.49
CA PHE A 369 8.16 9.08 27.25
C PHE A 369 7.98 9.24 28.76
N HIS A 370 8.01 10.47 29.29
CA HIS A 370 7.68 10.70 30.70
C HIS A 370 6.24 10.27 31.04
N THR A 371 5.29 10.52 30.14
CA THR A 371 3.90 10.04 30.28
C THR A 371 3.82 8.52 30.25
N LEU A 372 4.71 7.86 29.50
CA LEU A 372 4.76 6.40 29.33
C LEU A 372 5.64 5.67 30.37
N GLN A 373 5.99 6.33 31.48
CA GLN A 373 6.94 5.80 32.47
C GLN A 373 6.47 4.47 33.12
N PRO A 374 7.40 3.62 33.58
CA PRO A 374 7.11 2.31 34.15
C PRO A 374 6.13 2.29 35.34
N SER A 375 6.08 3.37 36.13
CA SER A 375 5.17 3.50 37.27
C SER A 375 3.69 3.48 36.88
N PHE A 376 3.37 3.93 35.66
CA PHE A 376 2.01 3.88 35.10
C PHE A 376 1.81 2.71 34.13
N LEU A 377 2.84 2.34 33.36
CA LEU A 377 2.75 1.33 32.30
C LEU A 377 3.80 0.22 32.47
N PRO A 378 3.66 -0.67 33.48
CA PRO A 378 4.65 -1.71 33.75
C PRO A 378 4.83 -2.72 32.60
N GLY A 379 3.81 -2.85 31.73
CA GLY A 379 3.88 -3.70 30.54
C GLY A 379 4.75 -3.13 29.41
N PHE A 380 5.16 -1.87 29.51
CA PHE A 380 5.97 -1.15 28.52
C PHE A 380 7.39 -0.84 29.02
N THR A 381 7.76 -1.23 30.24
CA THR A 381 9.01 -0.86 30.91
C THR A 381 10.27 -1.14 30.09
N PHE A 382 10.39 -2.32 29.48
CA PHE A 382 11.59 -2.67 28.71
C PHE A 382 11.71 -1.86 27.43
N SER A 383 10.59 -1.61 26.75
CA SER A 383 10.55 -0.75 25.58
C SER A 383 10.82 0.70 25.94
N TRP A 384 10.26 1.18 27.04
CA TRP A 384 10.52 2.52 27.57
C TRP A 384 12.01 2.75 27.85
N LEU A 385 12.66 1.84 28.57
CA LEU A 385 14.09 1.95 28.91
C LEU A 385 14.96 2.05 27.64
N GLN A 386 14.70 1.19 26.65
CA GLN A 386 15.44 1.20 25.39
C GLN A 386 15.21 2.47 24.56
N LEU A 387 14.01 3.06 24.62
CA LEU A 387 13.68 4.31 23.93
C LEU A 387 14.35 5.50 24.61
N MET A 388 14.35 5.55 25.95
CA MET A 388 15.05 6.56 26.72
C MET A 388 16.55 6.54 26.45
N SER A 389 17.16 5.36 26.33
CA SER A 389 18.58 5.21 26.01
C SER A 389 18.89 5.24 24.50
N HIS A 390 17.96 5.66 23.65
CA HIS A 390 18.13 5.57 22.19
C HIS A 390 19.22 6.53 21.68
N ARG A 391 20.09 6.04 20.79
CA ARG A 391 21.30 6.77 20.31
C ARG A 391 21.01 8.12 19.65
N PHE A 392 19.83 8.28 19.06
CA PHE A 392 19.40 9.53 18.40
C PHE A 392 18.51 10.40 19.28
N PHE A 393 18.34 10.02 20.56
CA PHE A 393 17.49 10.72 21.51
C PHE A 393 18.32 11.25 22.69
N MET A 394 18.83 10.35 23.55
CA MET A 394 19.52 10.73 24.79
C MET A 394 20.72 11.66 24.56
N PRO A 395 21.69 11.33 23.68
CA PRO A 395 22.86 12.19 23.51
C PRO A 395 22.50 13.58 22.96
N LYS A 396 21.48 13.66 22.09
CA LYS A 396 21.04 14.91 21.48
C LYS A 396 20.42 15.86 22.50
N LEU A 397 19.61 15.35 23.43
CA LEU A 397 19.03 16.16 24.50
C LEU A 397 20.09 16.63 25.52
N LEU A 398 20.99 15.73 25.94
CA LEU A 398 22.08 16.09 26.85
C LEU A 398 22.99 17.19 26.29
N LEU A 399 23.35 17.11 25.00
CA LEU A 399 24.17 18.12 24.35
C LEU A 399 23.45 19.46 24.20
N ALA A 400 22.15 19.44 23.89
CA ALA A 400 21.35 20.65 23.77
C ALA A 400 21.17 21.38 25.10
N GLU A 401 21.04 20.65 26.22
CA GLU A 401 20.98 21.26 27.55
C GLU A 401 22.31 21.88 27.96
N ASN A 402 23.43 21.20 27.74
CA ASN A 402 24.76 21.76 28.04
C ASN A 402 25.02 23.08 27.29
N GLN A 403 24.50 23.21 26.06
CA GLN A 403 24.58 24.46 25.29
C GLN A 403 23.67 25.56 25.85
N LYS A 404 22.51 25.22 26.43
CA LYS A 404 21.59 26.17 27.06
C LYS A 404 22.07 26.63 28.45
N VAL A 405 22.63 25.73 29.24
CA VAL A 405 23.20 26.05 30.57
C VAL A 405 24.36 27.05 30.46
N ASN A 406 25.08 27.05 29.34
CA ASN A 406 26.16 28.02 29.08
C ASN A 406 25.66 29.42 28.63
N HIS A 407 24.36 29.62 28.37
CA HIS A 407 23.80 30.86 27.80
C HIS A 407 22.66 31.52 28.61
N ALA A 408 22.69 31.37 29.94
CA ALA A 408 21.79 31.95 30.95
C ALA A 408 20.59 31.07 31.34
N GLY A 409 20.39 31.00 32.66
CA GLY A 409 19.39 30.20 33.33
C GLY A 409 17.99 30.76 33.13
N ASP A 410 17.11 29.91 32.60
CA ASP A 410 15.69 29.89 32.94
C ASP A 410 15.01 28.67 32.27
N PHE A 411 14.08 28.07 33.01
CA PHE A 411 13.08 27.05 32.65
C PHE A 411 13.42 25.53 32.74
N SER A 412 12.46 24.84 33.37
CA SER A 412 12.52 23.56 34.08
C SER A 412 11.96 22.34 33.33
N SER A 413 11.77 22.40 32.01
CA SER A 413 11.07 21.34 31.27
C SER A 413 11.96 20.19 30.79
N GLY A 414 13.28 20.39 30.67
CA GLY A 414 14.25 19.34 30.32
C GLY A 414 14.67 18.46 31.51
N VAL A 415 14.58 19.03 32.72
CA VAL A 415 15.03 18.42 33.97
C VAL A 415 14.29 17.13 34.31
N ALA A 416 13.03 16.96 33.87
CA ALA A 416 12.23 15.78 34.21
C ALA A 416 12.76 14.48 33.57
N CYS A 417 13.37 14.54 32.37
CA CYS A 417 13.90 13.32 31.74
C CYS A 417 15.29 12.95 32.27
N ILE A 418 16.12 13.92 32.67
CA ILE A 418 17.38 13.62 33.35
C ILE A 418 17.13 13.23 34.81
N ALA A 419 16.14 13.81 35.51
CA ALA A 419 15.82 13.39 36.87
C ALA A 419 15.43 11.91 36.92
N VAL A 420 14.58 11.45 35.98
CA VAL A 420 14.20 10.03 35.90
C VAL A 420 15.38 9.13 35.47
N VAL A 421 16.30 9.61 34.61
CA VAL A 421 17.49 8.85 34.20
C VAL A 421 18.61 8.90 35.25
N SER A 422 18.65 9.92 36.09
CA SER A 422 19.62 10.10 37.18
C SER A 422 19.16 9.44 38.48
N GLU A 423 17.88 9.12 38.62
CA GLU A 423 17.28 8.35 39.73
C GLU A 423 17.22 6.84 39.45
N CYS A 424 17.51 6.40 38.22
CA CYS A 424 17.75 4.99 37.85
C CYS A 424 19.25 4.69 37.84
#